data_AF-A0AAU9WY34-F1
#
_entry.id   AF-A0AAU9WY34-F1
#
_cell.length_a   1.000
_cell.length_b   1.000
_cell.length_c   1.000
_cell.angle_alpha   90.00
_cell.angle_beta   90.00
_cell.angle_gamma   90.00
#
_symmetry.space_group_name_H-M   'P 1'
#
loop_
_entity.id
_entity.type
_entity.pdbx_description
1 polymer ?
#
loop_
_entity_poly.entity_id
_entity_poly.type
_entity_poly.pdbx_seq_one_letter_code
_entity_poly.pdbx_strand_id
1 'polypeptide(L)'
;MSSTKKVTLWEQFCGLEEGKTYNFQNLQVKKEYNSNGVYLSTPKTGCTITEVEPFSQPLINPAELPQNFTNTTAAAEILGVRSVTAYQACCNCNKKLVIETSSILTCSTCGLKQNMKSTIQQCYVQLLVQIKESKITVTLFNDILHDVLASQGKSTLPLTEETITAFLLELPTVTSITFNNKIVESVQI
;
A
#
# COMPACT_ATOMS: atom_id res chain seq x y z
N MET A 1 10.79 -15.42 9.36
CA MET A 1 9.43 -14.99 9.77
C MET A 1 9.60 -13.82 10.72
N SER A 2 9.24 -12.60 10.33
CA SER A 2 9.23 -11.45 11.23
C SER A 2 7.80 -11.23 11.71
N SER A 3 7.59 -11.21 13.02
CA SER A 3 6.30 -10.88 13.62
C SER A 3 6.42 -9.52 14.27
N THR A 4 5.64 -8.55 13.81
CA THR A 4 5.61 -7.21 14.38
C THR A 4 4.54 -7.13 15.47
N LYS A 5 4.80 -6.36 16.52
CA LYS A 5 3.84 -6.05 17.58
C LYS A 5 3.85 -4.55 17.85
N LYS A 6 2.66 -3.96 17.92
CA LYS A 6 2.49 -2.54 18.22
C LYS A 6 2.71 -2.29 19.71
N VAL A 7 3.46 -1.24 20.03
CA VAL A 7 3.58 -0.68 21.38
C VAL A 7 2.85 0.66 21.40
N THR A 8 2.00 0.88 22.40
CA THR A 8 1.28 2.15 22.62
C THR A 8 1.78 2.81 23.90
N LEU A 9 2.38 3.99 23.75
CA LEU A 9 2.86 4.84 24.83
C LEU A 9 1.81 5.92 25.14
N TRP A 10 1.63 6.25 26.43
CA TRP A 10 0.66 7.24 26.88
C TRP A 10 1.32 8.42 27.62
N GLU A 11 0.75 9.61 27.46
CA GLU A 11 1.00 10.82 28.27
C GLU A 11 2.50 11.15 28.45
N GLN A 12 3.02 10.97 29.67
CA GLN A 12 4.38 11.29 30.09
C GLN A 12 5.48 10.56 29.31
N PHE A 13 5.12 9.53 28.54
CA PHE A 13 6.04 8.74 27.72
C PHE A 13 6.01 9.12 26.24
N CYS A 14 5.28 10.17 25.84
CA CYS A 14 5.25 10.67 24.47
C CYS A 14 6.46 11.54 24.09
N GLY A 15 7.31 11.91 25.06
CA GLY A 15 8.49 12.77 24.85
C GLY A 15 9.79 12.04 24.55
N LEU A 16 9.74 10.78 24.10
CA LEU A 16 10.95 10.03 23.72
C LEU A 16 11.52 10.58 22.41
N GLU A 17 12.84 10.72 22.34
CA GLU A 17 13.53 11.27 21.17
C GLU A 17 14.01 10.17 20.24
N GLU A 18 13.99 10.47 18.94
CA GLU A 18 14.50 9.58 17.91
C GLU A 18 16.02 9.38 18.08
N GLY A 19 16.49 8.14 17.84
CA GLY A 19 17.91 7.79 17.91
C GLY A 19 18.44 7.48 19.32
N LYS A 20 17.64 7.67 20.37
CA LYS A 20 18.01 7.32 21.75
C LYS A 20 17.54 5.93 22.15
N THR A 21 18.24 5.34 23.11
CA THR A 21 17.94 4.00 23.63
C THR A 21 17.28 4.10 25.00
N TYR A 22 16.19 3.37 25.19
CA TYR A 22 15.40 3.41 26.43
C TYR A 22 15.13 2.00 26.96
N ASN A 23 15.24 1.83 28.28
CA ASN A 23 14.80 0.64 29.00
C ASN A 23 13.39 0.84 29.54
N PHE A 24 12.47 -0.05 29.17
CA PHE A 24 11.08 -0.04 29.60
C PHE A 24 10.86 -1.09 30.69
N GLN A 25 10.33 -0.67 31.84
CA GLN A 25 9.94 -1.58 32.91
C GLN A 25 8.41 -1.57 33.08
N ASN A 26 7.85 -2.75 33.40
CA ASN A 26 6.42 -2.96 33.67
C ASN A 26 5.48 -2.66 32.49
N LEU A 27 5.90 -2.96 31.25
CA LEU A 27 4.97 -2.96 30.10
C LEU A 27 3.92 -4.06 30.23
N GLN A 28 2.68 -3.75 29.85
CA GLN A 28 1.57 -4.70 29.91
C GLN A 28 1.15 -5.16 28.51
N VAL A 29 0.92 -6.46 28.38
CA VAL A 29 0.31 -7.05 27.18
C VAL A 29 -1.20 -6.89 27.29
N LYS A 30 -1.82 -6.28 26.28
CA LYS A 30 -3.28 -6.17 26.16
C LYS A 30 -3.76 -6.87 24.90
N LYS A 31 -4.94 -7.48 25.01
CA LYS A 31 -5.68 -8.01 23.86
C LYS A 31 -6.67 -6.95 23.40
N GLU A 32 -6.67 -6.69 22.11
CA GLU A 32 -7.66 -5.83 21.48
C GLU A 32 -8.99 -6.59 21.42
N TYR A 33 -10.04 -5.95 21.93
CA TYR A 33 -11.36 -6.56 22.15
C TYR A 33 -11.99 -7.09 20.85
N ASN A 34 -11.69 -6.46 19.71
CA ASN A 34 -12.36 -6.75 18.43
C ASN A 34 -11.54 -7.55 17.43
N SER A 35 -10.21 -7.64 17.56
CA SER A 35 -9.34 -8.15 16.49
C SER A 35 -8.52 -9.38 16.89
N ASN A 36 -8.65 -9.86 18.13
CA ASN A 36 -7.74 -10.84 18.73
C ASN A 36 -6.25 -10.41 18.67
N GLY A 37 -6.00 -9.14 18.33
CA GLY A 37 -4.67 -8.55 18.22
C GLY A 37 -4.06 -8.36 19.61
N VAL A 38 -2.77 -8.66 19.71
CA VAL A 38 -2.01 -8.51 20.97
C VAL A 38 -1.05 -7.33 20.82
N TYR A 39 -1.18 -6.34 21.70
CA TYR A 39 -0.33 -5.15 21.73
C TYR A 39 0.28 -4.94 23.12
N LEU A 40 1.38 -4.18 23.17
CA LEU A 40 2.02 -3.76 24.41
C LEU A 40 1.58 -2.33 24.76
N SER A 41 1.34 -2.06 26.03
CA SER A 41 0.91 -0.74 26.51
C SER A 41 1.58 -0.39 27.83
N THR A 42 1.87 0.89 28.03
CA THR A 42 2.30 1.42 29.34
C THR A 42 1.07 1.52 30.26
N PRO A 43 1.05 0.86 31.44
CA PRO A 43 0.00 1.10 32.43
C PRO A 43 0.05 2.55 32.94
N LYS A 44 -1.09 3.04 33.47
CA LYS A 44 -1.22 4.41 34.00
C LYS A 44 -0.30 4.68 35.19
N THR A 45 0.08 3.64 35.93
CA THR A 45 0.97 3.75 37.10
C THR A 45 2.00 2.62 37.09
N GLY A 46 3.20 2.90 37.61
CA GLY A 46 4.25 1.88 37.82
C GLY A 46 5.09 1.53 36.59
N CYS A 47 4.83 2.11 35.42
CA CYS A 47 5.73 2.01 34.27
C CYS A 47 6.85 3.04 34.42
N THR A 48 8.09 2.62 34.23
CA THR A 48 9.26 3.51 34.19
C THR A 48 9.99 3.31 32.86
N ILE A 49 10.36 4.43 32.25
CA ILE A 49 11.18 4.45 31.04
C ILE A 49 12.42 5.26 31.38
N THR A 50 13.59 4.67 31.18
CA THR A 50 14.87 5.30 31.48
C THR A 50 15.75 5.29 30.25
N GLU A 51 16.34 6.43 29.91
CA GLU A 51 17.37 6.50 28.87
C GLU A 51 18.59 5.71 29.33
N VAL A 52 19.13 4.89 28.45
CA VAL A 52 20.32 4.08 28.71
C VAL A 52 21.35 4.34 27.63
N GLU A 53 22.59 3.98 27.90
CA GLU A 53 23.65 4.11 26.90
C GLU A 53 23.27 3.37 25.62
N PRO A 54 23.49 4.00 24.44
CA PRO A 54 23.25 3.35 23.16
C PRO A 54 24.00 2.03 23.07
N PHE A 55 23.38 1.05 22.41
CA PHE A 55 24.05 -0.22 22.16
C PHE A 55 25.34 0.01 21.38
N SER A 56 26.42 -0.69 21.78
CA SER A 56 27.71 -0.63 21.10
C SER A 56 27.72 -1.29 19.72
N GLN A 57 26.68 -2.08 19.41
CA GLN A 57 26.45 -2.69 18.12
C GLN A 57 25.55 -1.78 17.28
N PRO A 58 25.78 -1.67 15.96
CA PRO A 58 24.91 -0.90 15.08
C PRO A 58 23.49 -1.48 15.13
N LEU A 59 22.54 -0.70 15.61
CA LEU A 59 21.12 -0.99 15.49
C LEU A 59 20.71 -0.77 14.02
N ILE A 60 19.82 -1.62 13.52
CA ILE A 60 19.19 -1.39 12.21
C ILE A 60 18.48 -0.04 12.27
N ASN A 61 18.83 0.86 11.36
CA ASN A 61 18.21 2.17 11.29
C ASN A 61 16.72 2.01 10.92
N PRO A 62 15.75 2.70 11.56
CA PRO A 62 14.36 2.66 11.13
C PRO A 62 14.16 3.05 9.65
N ALA A 63 15.03 3.90 9.10
CA ALA A 63 15.05 4.22 7.67
C ALA A 63 15.55 3.06 6.78
N GLU A 64 16.23 2.08 7.37
CA GLU A 64 16.67 0.84 6.74
C GLU A 64 15.68 -0.31 6.95
N LEU A 65 14.51 -0.09 7.58
CA LEU A 65 13.43 -1.08 7.54
C LEU A 65 13.09 -1.34 6.07
N PRO A 66 13.44 -2.52 5.55
CA PRO A 66 13.19 -2.81 4.14
C PRO A 66 11.68 -2.77 3.87
N GLN A 67 11.22 -2.07 2.83
CA GLN A 67 9.79 -2.01 2.42
C GLN A 67 9.14 -3.41 2.32
N ASN A 68 9.97 -4.42 2.10
CA ASN A 68 9.67 -5.84 2.13
C ASN A 68 9.14 -6.41 3.47
N PHE A 69 9.08 -5.65 4.58
CA PHE A 69 8.42 -6.11 5.81
C PHE A 69 6.89 -6.00 5.77
N THR A 70 6.31 -5.27 4.81
CA THR A 70 4.85 -5.17 4.60
C THR A 70 4.36 -5.89 3.35
N ASN A 71 5.28 -6.35 2.50
CA ASN A 71 4.95 -6.93 1.21
C ASN A 71 4.63 -8.42 1.36
N THR A 72 3.44 -8.81 0.94
CA THR A 72 3.03 -10.21 0.87
C THR A 72 3.10 -10.67 -0.57
N THR A 73 3.98 -11.63 -0.85
CA THR A 73 4.07 -12.32 -2.14
C THR A 73 3.41 -13.69 -2.01
N ALA A 74 2.44 -13.99 -2.87
CA ALA A 74 1.79 -15.29 -2.87
C ALA A 74 1.27 -15.66 -4.28
N ALA A 75 1.22 -16.97 -4.53
CA ALA A 75 0.46 -17.50 -5.67
C ALA A 75 -1.02 -17.12 -5.49
N ALA A 76 -1.61 -16.57 -6.53
CA ALA A 76 -2.95 -16.01 -6.48
C ALA A 76 -3.72 -16.39 -7.74
N GLU A 77 -4.98 -16.73 -7.60
CA GLU A 77 -5.86 -16.94 -8.75
C GLU A 77 -6.80 -15.74 -8.88
N ILE A 78 -6.88 -15.13 -10.07
CA ILE A 78 -7.85 -14.05 -10.33
C ILE A 78 -9.23 -14.69 -10.48
N LEU A 79 -10.12 -14.44 -9.52
CA LEU A 79 -11.49 -14.93 -9.55
C LEU A 79 -12.45 -13.96 -10.24
N GLY A 80 -12.12 -12.66 -10.26
CA GLY A 80 -13.06 -11.64 -10.70
C GLY A 80 -12.47 -10.24 -10.70
N VAL A 81 -13.06 -9.36 -11.52
CA VAL A 81 -12.85 -7.91 -11.47
C VAL A 81 -14.02 -7.28 -10.75
N ARG A 82 -13.77 -6.53 -9.67
CA ARG A 82 -14.82 -5.82 -8.92
C ARG A 82 -15.17 -4.48 -9.54
N SER A 83 -14.16 -3.73 -9.96
CA SER A 83 -14.35 -2.42 -10.57
C SER A 83 -13.12 -2.02 -11.38
N VAL A 84 -13.36 -1.31 -12.48
CA VAL A 84 -12.34 -0.59 -13.24
C VAL A 84 -12.69 0.89 -13.15
N THR A 85 -11.79 1.72 -12.64
CA THR A 85 -12.02 3.16 -12.55
C THR A 85 -10.98 3.89 -13.37
N ALA A 86 -11.42 4.54 -14.45
CA ALA A 86 -10.61 5.45 -15.22
C ALA A 86 -10.83 6.90 -14.77
N TYR A 87 -9.77 7.69 -14.75
CA TYR A 87 -9.81 9.12 -14.41
C TYR A 87 -8.77 9.91 -15.21
N GLN A 88 -9.02 11.21 -15.35
CA GLN A 88 -8.06 12.13 -15.93
C GLN A 88 -7.06 12.61 -14.86
N ALA A 89 -5.79 12.59 -15.21
CA ALA A 89 -4.68 12.96 -14.35
C ALA A 89 -3.87 14.11 -14.95
N CYS A 90 -3.22 14.88 -14.09
CA CYS A 90 -2.34 15.95 -14.50
C CYS A 90 -1.12 15.41 -15.23
N CYS A 91 -0.80 16.00 -16.39
CA CYS A 91 0.35 15.59 -17.19
C CYS A 91 1.72 15.79 -16.54
N ASN A 92 1.79 16.61 -15.49
CA ASN A 92 3.04 16.89 -14.80
C ASN A 92 3.22 16.09 -13.50
N CYS A 93 2.17 15.98 -12.67
CA CYS A 93 2.27 15.34 -11.35
C CYS A 93 1.48 14.04 -11.21
N ASN A 94 0.81 13.58 -12.27
CA ASN A 94 -0.01 12.36 -12.30
C ASN A 94 -1.13 12.31 -11.24
N LYS A 95 -1.45 13.44 -10.60
CA LYS A 95 -2.56 13.52 -9.63
C LYS A 95 -3.89 13.65 -10.36
N LYS A 96 -4.92 13.00 -9.81
CA LYS A 96 -6.30 13.04 -10.32
C LYS A 96 -6.79 14.48 -10.43
N LEU A 97 -7.37 14.81 -11.58
CA LEU A 97 -7.97 16.10 -11.85
C LEU A 97 -9.48 16.06 -11.59
N VAL A 98 -10.02 17.19 -11.14
CA VAL A 98 -11.45 17.44 -11.16
C VAL A 98 -11.78 18.02 -12.53
N ILE A 99 -12.61 17.31 -13.29
CA ILE A 99 -13.00 17.74 -14.63
C ILE A 99 -14.14 18.75 -14.46
N GLU A 100 -13.84 20.01 -14.79
CA GLU A 100 -14.86 21.03 -14.99
C GLU A 100 -15.21 21.12 -16.49
N THR A 101 -16.33 21.74 -16.84
CA THR A 101 -16.78 21.93 -18.24
C THR A 101 -15.88 22.87 -19.06
N SER A 102 -14.78 23.35 -18.47
CA SER A 102 -13.82 24.27 -19.07
C SER A 102 -12.76 23.54 -19.92
N SER A 103 -12.34 24.14 -21.02
CA SER A 103 -11.29 23.59 -21.90
C SER A 103 -9.89 23.59 -21.27
N ILE A 104 -9.70 24.36 -20.20
CA ILE A 104 -8.46 24.48 -19.44
C ILE A 104 -8.73 24.01 -18.00
N LEU A 105 -7.94 23.05 -17.55
CA LEU A 105 -8.02 22.46 -16.21
C LEU A 105 -6.84 22.92 -15.37
N THR A 106 -7.11 23.31 -14.12
CA THR A 106 -6.05 23.67 -13.16
C THR A 106 -5.85 22.50 -12.20
N CYS A 107 -4.61 21.99 -12.11
CA CYS A 107 -4.28 20.97 -11.13
C CYS A 107 -4.28 21.57 -9.72
N SER A 108 -5.12 21.06 -8.82
CA SER A 108 -5.17 21.49 -7.43
C SER A 108 -3.91 21.18 -6.63
N THR A 109 -3.11 20.20 -7.06
CA THR A 109 -1.90 19.79 -6.35
C THR A 109 -0.66 20.59 -6.75
N CYS A 110 -0.43 20.81 -8.05
CA CYS A 110 0.78 21.49 -8.53
C CYS A 110 0.53 22.88 -9.14
N GLY A 111 -0.73 23.32 -9.23
CA GLY A 111 -1.11 24.62 -9.80
C GLY A 111 -1.02 24.71 -11.33
N LEU A 112 -0.60 23.64 -12.02
CA LEU A 112 -0.44 23.65 -13.47
C LEU A 112 -1.80 23.80 -14.17
N LYS A 113 -1.89 24.80 -15.06
CA LYS A 113 -3.01 24.96 -16.00
C LYS A 113 -2.68 24.19 -17.27
N GLN A 114 -3.50 23.20 -17.60
CA GLN A 114 -3.29 22.32 -18.75
C GLN A 114 -4.55 22.24 -19.61
N ASN A 115 -4.39 22.00 -20.91
CA ASN A 115 -5.51 21.74 -21.79
C ASN A 115 -6.10 20.37 -21.45
N MET A 116 -7.43 20.22 -21.53
CA MET A 116 -8.10 18.92 -21.38
C MET A 116 -7.54 17.86 -22.33
N LYS A 117 -7.09 18.23 -23.54
CA LYS A 117 -6.45 17.30 -24.47
C LYS A 117 -5.07 16.81 -24.02
N SER A 118 -4.43 17.54 -23.12
CA SER A 118 -3.10 17.25 -22.62
C SER A 118 -3.14 16.44 -21.33
N THR A 119 -4.31 16.11 -20.78
CA THR A 119 -4.41 15.27 -19.59
C THR A 119 -4.06 13.82 -19.91
N ILE A 120 -3.56 13.12 -18.91
CA ILE A 120 -3.23 11.71 -19.02
C ILE A 120 -4.42 10.91 -18.51
N GLN A 121 -4.86 9.92 -19.27
CA GLN A 121 -5.82 8.95 -18.76
C GLN A 121 -5.09 7.93 -17.91
N GLN A 122 -5.52 7.77 -16.66
CA GLN A 122 -5.05 6.72 -15.77
C GLN A 122 -6.22 5.85 -15.34
N CYS A 123 -5.95 4.58 -15.04
CA CYS A 123 -6.93 3.71 -14.42
C CYS A 123 -6.34 2.91 -13.25
N TYR A 124 -7.23 2.52 -12.33
CA TYR A 124 -6.95 1.47 -11.38
C TYR A 124 -8.04 0.41 -11.42
N VAL A 125 -7.67 -0.81 -11.08
CA VAL A 125 -8.55 -1.99 -11.12
C VAL A 125 -8.57 -2.64 -9.75
N GLN A 126 -9.76 -2.99 -9.27
CA GLN A 126 -9.91 -3.81 -8.07
C GLN A 126 -10.17 -5.26 -8.47
N LEU A 127 -9.22 -6.14 -8.15
CA LEU A 127 -9.30 -7.57 -8.43
C LEU A 127 -9.69 -8.34 -7.18
N LEU A 128 -10.58 -9.32 -7.35
CA LEU A 128 -10.83 -10.36 -6.38
C LEU A 128 -9.90 -11.53 -6.68
N VAL A 129 -8.95 -11.77 -5.79
CA VAL A 129 -7.97 -12.85 -5.93
C VAL A 129 -8.12 -13.87 -4.81
N GLN A 130 -7.92 -15.13 -5.13
CA GLN A 130 -7.83 -16.20 -4.15
C GLN A 130 -6.38 -16.48 -3.82
N ILE A 131 -6.05 -16.35 -2.54
CA ILE A 131 -4.73 -16.69 -2.01
C ILE A 131 -4.95 -17.76 -0.95
N LYS A 132 -4.46 -18.97 -1.22
CA LYS A 132 -4.77 -20.17 -0.43
C LYS A 132 -6.29 -20.38 -0.35
N GLU A 133 -6.88 -20.39 0.84
CA GLU A 133 -8.33 -20.55 1.08
C GLU A 133 -9.06 -19.21 1.29
N SER A 134 -8.34 -18.08 1.21
CA SER A 134 -8.90 -16.76 1.46
C SER A 134 -9.09 -15.97 0.18
N LYS A 135 -10.26 -15.32 0.05
CA LYS A 135 -10.56 -14.39 -1.04
C LYS A 135 -10.29 -12.97 -0.58
N ILE A 136 -9.36 -12.29 -1.23
CA ILE A 136 -8.99 -10.91 -0.91
C ILE A 136 -9.22 -10.00 -2.11
N THR A 137 -9.52 -8.74 -1.84
CA THR A 137 -9.58 -7.72 -2.89
C THR A 137 -8.29 -6.92 -2.87
N VAL A 138 -7.63 -6.85 -4.02
CA VAL A 138 -6.39 -6.10 -4.24
C VAL A 138 -6.60 -5.03 -5.31
N THR A 139 -5.85 -3.94 -5.24
CA THR A 139 -5.94 -2.81 -6.19
C THR A 139 -4.68 -2.76 -7.05
N LEU A 140 -4.84 -2.81 -8.36
CA LEU A 140 -3.78 -2.62 -9.35
C LEU A 140 -3.87 -1.20 -9.89
N PHE A 141 -2.76 -0.46 -9.82
CA PHE A 141 -2.65 0.87 -10.41
C PHE A 141 -2.14 0.82 -11.86
N ASN A 142 -2.18 1.97 -12.51
CA ASN A 142 -1.98 2.13 -13.94
C ASN A 142 -0.62 1.59 -14.42
N ASP A 143 0.44 1.87 -13.67
CA ASP A 143 1.79 1.36 -13.89
C ASP A 143 1.82 -0.17 -13.92
N ILE A 144 1.31 -0.81 -12.88
CA ILE A 144 1.28 -2.27 -12.77
C ILE A 144 0.41 -2.89 -13.86
N LEU A 145 -0.72 -2.26 -14.19
CA LEU A 145 -1.58 -2.72 -15.28
C LEU A 145 -0.86 -2.66 -16.64
N HIS A 146 -0.11 -1.59 -16.92
CA HIS A 146 0.70 -1.49 -18.13
C HIS A 146 1.82 -2.53 -18.17
N ASP A 147 2.47 -2.79 -17.04
CA ASP A 147 3.51 -3.83 -16.95
C ASP A 147 2.93 -5.21 -17.25
N VAL A 148 1.75 -5.52 -16.70
CA VAL A 148 1.02 -6.76 -16.97
C VAL A 148 0.63 -6.86 -18.45
N LEU A 149 0.09 -5.79 -19.04
CA LEU A 149 -0.26 -5.75 -20.47
C LEU A 149 0.98 -5.93 -21.36
N ALA A 150 2.09 -5.29 -21.01
CA ALA A 150 3.36 -5.39 -21.73
C ALA A 150 3.94 -6.81 -21.66
N SER A 151 3.87 -7.46 -20.49
CA SER A 151 4.34 -8.85 -20.31
C SER A 151 3.62 -9.86 -21.20
N GLN A 152 2.36 -9.57 -21.57
CA GLN A 152 1.52 -10.39 -22.44
C GLN A 152 1.51 -9.90 -23.91
N GLY A 153 2.38 -8.93 -24.27
CA GLY A 153 2.45 -8.38 -25.63
C GLY A 153 1.24 -7.56 -26.07
N LYS A 154 0.41 -7.10 -25.12
CA LYS A 154 -0.87 -6.41 -25.35
C LYS A 154 -0.82 -4.92 -24.95
N SER A 155 0.35 -4.29 -25.05
CA SER A 155 0.60 -2.90 -24.64
C SER A 155 -0.25 -1.85 -25.37
N THR A 156 -0.84 -2.20 -26.52
CA THR A 156 -1.70 -1.33 -27.33
C THR A 156 -3.19 -1.52 -27.08
N LEU A 157 -3.61 -2.33 -26.10
CA LEU A 157 -5.02 -2.53 -25.81
C LEU A 157 -5.68 -1.23 -25.33
N PRO A 158 -6.88 -0.89 -25.83
CA PRO A 158 -7.63 0.24 -25.31
C PRO A 158 -8.02 -0.02 -23.84
N LEU A 159 -7.74 0.95 -22.97
CA LEU A 159 -8.04 0.90 -21.53
C LEU A 159 -9.54 1.17 -21.26
N THR A 160 -10.41 0.30 -21.78
CA THR A 160 -11.84 0.30 -21.43
C THR A 160 -12.13 -0.74 -20.36
N GLU A 161 -13.20 -0.55 -19.60
CA GLU A 161 -13.61 -1.49 -18.54
C GLU A 161 -13.81 -2.91 -19.07
N GLU A 162 -14.51 -3.06 -20.19
CA GLU A 162 -14.77 -4.36 -20.82
C GLU A 162 -13.48 -5.06 -21.26
N THR A 163 -12.59 -4.33 -21.94
CA THR A 163 -11.35 -4.89 -22.47
C THR A 163 -10.37 -5.26 -21.36
N ILE A 164 -10.25 -4.42 -20.33
CA ILE A 164 -9.43 -4.69 -19.14
C ILE A 164 -9.98 -5.91 -18.39
N THR A 165 -11.31 -6.00 -18.23
CA THR A 165 -11.95 -7.09 -17.52
C THR A 165 -11.75 -8.43 -18.23
N ALA A 166 -12.01 -8.48 -19.54
CA ALA A 166 -11.79 -9.68 -20.33
C ALA A 166 -10.31 -10.12 -20.27
N PHE A 167 -9.38 -9.17 -20.47
CA PHE A 167 -7.95 -9.46 -20.42
C PHE A 167 -7.51 -10.05 -19.08
N LEU A 168 -7.92 -9.46 -17.95
CA LEU A 168 -7.51 -9.91 -16.62
C LEU A 168 -8.11 -11.27 -16.23
N LEU A 169 -9.30 -11.62 -16.75
CA LEU A 169 -9.95 -12.92 -16.52
C LEU A 169 -9.42 -14.02 -17.45
N GLU A 170 -8.90 -13.65 -18.62
CA GLU A 170 -8.26 -14.57 -19.57
C GLU A 170 -6.79 -14.86 -19.22
N LEU A 171 -6.21 -14.17 -18.24
CA LEU A 171 -4.84 -14.43 -17.82
C LEU A 171 -4.69 -15.89 -17.37
N PRO A 172 -3.63 -16.59 -17.79
CA PRO A 172 -3.30 -17.87 -17.21
C PRO A 172 -3.10 -17.68 -15.70
N THR A 173 -3.30 -18.75 -14.93
CA THR A 173 -3.25 -18.75 -13.47
C THR A 173 -2.07 -17.92 -12.97
N VAL A 174 -2.34 -16.80 -12.30
CA VAL A 174 -1.31 -15.82 -11.96
C VAL A 174 -0.27 -16.48 -11.06
N THR A 175 0.98 -16.53 -11.55
CA THR A 175 2.08 -17.23 -10.90
C THR A 175 2.42 -16.62 -9.54
N SER A 176 2.40 -15.28 -9.43
CA SER A 176 2.61 -14.60 -8.15
C SER A 176 2.09 -13.16 -8.14
N ILE A 177 1.45 -12.73 -7.04
CA ILE A 177 1.13 -11.32 -6.78
C ILE A 177 1.86 -10.87 -5.53
N THR A 178 2.58 -9.74 -5.64
CA THR A 178 3.16 -9.03 -4.49
C THR A 178 2.31 -7.80 -4.19
N PHE A 179 1.82 -7.71 -2.95
CA PHE A 179 1.00 -6.58 -2.52
C PHE A 179 1.35 -6.09 -1.12
N ASN A 180 1.17 -4.79 -0.91
CA ASN A 180 1.33 -4.10 0.36
C ASN A 180 0.01 -3.46 0.76
N ASN A 181 -0.56 -3.85 1.90
CA ASN A 181 -1.84 -3.34 2.38
C ASN A 181 -2.96 -3.33 1.29
N LYS A 182 -3.05 -4.41 0.50
CA LYS A 182 -3.96 -4.61 -0.64
C LYS A 182 -3.68 -3.77 -1.89
N ILE A 183 -2.59 -3.01 -1.94
CA ILE A 183 -2.10 -2.36 -3.15
C ILE A 183 -1.09 -3.29 -3.81
N VAL A 184 -1.30 -3.63 -5.07
CA VAL A 184 -0.39 -4.49 -5.82
C VAL A 184 0.82 -3.69 -6.26
N GLU A 185 2.00 -4.24 -6.00
CA GLU A 185 3.30 -3.67 -6.39
C GLU A 185 3.93 -4.43 -7.56
N SER A 186 3.60 -5.72 -7.74
CA SER A 186 4.00 -6.48 -8.92
C SER A 186 3.12 -7.70 -9.14
N VAL A 187 3.01 -8.11 -10.40
CA VAL A 187 2.31 -9.31 -10.84
C VAL A 187 3.25 -10.10 -11.76
N GLN A 188 3.41 -11.39 -11.49
CA GLN A 188 4.16 -12.32 -12.32
C GLN A 188 3.17 -13.35 -12.88
N ILE A 189 3.15 -13.47 -14.21
CA ILE A 189 2.25 -14.33 -14.97
C ILE A 189 3.10 -15.41 -15.61
#